data_AF-A0A349UWX8-F1
#
_entry.id   AF-A0A349UWX8-F1
#
_cell.length_a   1.000
_cell.length_b   1.000
_cell.length_c   1.000
_cell.angle_alpha   90.00
_cell.angle_beta   90.00
_cell.angle_gamma   90.00
#
_symmetry.space_group_name_H-M   'P 1'
#
loop_
_entity.id
_entity.type
_entity.pdbx_description
1 polymer ?
#
loop_
_entity_poly.entity_id
_entity_poly.type
_entity_poly.pdbx_seq_one_letter_code
_entity_poly.pdbx_strand_id
1 'polypeptide(L)'
;MGYQERRDRLAEHLRQQRGGDIRLGKATSNLFRDRRAQDRALDVNDFQHVLSVDPQTRVIETEGMVTYEALSDAALTHGLMPAVVPQLKSITIGGAIGGIGIESSSFRY
;
A
#
# COMPACT_ATOMS: atom_id res chain seq x y z
N MET A 1 -2.54 11.71 -13.91
CA MET A 1 -2.26 12.66 -12.83
C MET A 1 -0.84 12.44 -12.35
N GLY A 2 0.00 13.48 -12.26
CA GLY A 2 1.38 13.33 -11.75
C GLY A 2 1.41 13.00 -10.26
N TYR A 3 2.53 12.47 -9.74
CA TYR A 3 2.68 12.21 -8.29
C TYR A 3 2.43 13.47 -7.44
N GLN A 4 3.03 14.60 -7.83
CA GLN A 4 2.89 15.88 -7.14
C GLN A 4 1.42 16.30 -7.06
N GLU A 5 0.70 16.19 -8.18
CA GLU A 5 -0.72 16.56 -8.27
C GLU A 5 -1.61 15.65 -7.40
N ARG A 6 -1.37 14.33 -7.39
CA ARG A 6 -2.06 13.38 -6.50
C ARG A 6 -1.79 13.69 -5.03
N ARG A 7 -0.54 13.97 -4.67
CA ARG A 7 -0.11 14.33 -3.31
C ARG A 7 -0.74 15.63 -2.86
N ASP A 8 -0.72 16.66 -3.69
CA ASP A 8 -1.23 17.98 -3.33
C ASP A 8 -2.75 17.96 -3.15
N ARG A 9 -3.47 17.22 -4.02
CA ARG A 9 -4.91 16.96 -3.85
C ARG A 9 -5.21 16.26 -2.52
N LEU A 10 -4.45 15.21 -2.18
CA LEU A 10 -4.62 14.48 -0.91
C LEU A 10 -4.31 15.37 0.31
N ALA A 11 -3.22 16.16 0.24
CA ALA A 11 -2.84 17.08 1.30
C ALA A 11 -3.89 18.17 1.53
N GLU A 12 -4.48 18.68 0.45
CA GLU A 12 -5.55 19.68 0.54
C GLU A 12 -6.82 19.09 1.17
N HIS A 13 -7.22 17.87 0.77
CA HIS A 13 -8.33 17.16 1.40
C HIS A 13 -8.08 16.94 2.90
N LEU A 14 -6.86 16.55 3.28
CA LEU A 14 -6.48 16.36 4.67
C LEU A 14 -6.58 17.68 5.48
N ARG A 15 -6.13 18.82 4.92
CA ARG A 15 -6.22 20.13 5.60
C ARG A 15 -7.66 20.58 5.84
N GLN A 16 -8.57 20.21 4.96
CA GLN A 16 -9.99 20.55 5.08
C GLN A 16 -10.71 19.74 6.17
N GLN A 17 -10.14 18.59 6.58
CA GLN A 17 -10.68 17.80 7.67
C GLN A 17 -10.31 18.41 9.04
N ARG A 18 -11.31 18.88 9.77
CA ARG A 18 -11.17 19.38 11.14
C ARG A 18 -11.71 18.39 12.15
N GLY A 19 -10.83 17.90 13.05
CA GLY A 19 -11.16 17.04 14.19
C GLY A 19 -11.63 15.62 13.82
N GLY A 20 -11.46 14.69 14.76
CA GLY A 20 -11.82 13.27 14.60
C GLY A 20 -10.67 12.42 14.04
N ASP A 21 -10.89 11.10 14.03
CA ASP A 21 -9.92 10.13 13.52
C ASP A 21 -9.79 10.23 12.00
N ILE A 22 -8.56 10.32 11.51
CA ILE A 22 -8.25 10.24 10.08
C ILE A 22 -8.17 8.77 9.67
N ARG A 23 -8.78 8.44 8.53
CA ARG A 23 -8.68 7.10 7.93
C ARG A 23 -8.37 7.18 6.46
N LEU A 24 -7.65 6.18 5.96
CA LEU A 24 -7.43 6.01 4.53
C LEU A 24 -8.63 5.31 3.90
N GLY A 25 -9.23 5.95 2.91
CA GLY A 25 -10.23 5.41 2.01
C GLY A 25 -9.54 4.63 0.90
N LYS A 26 -9.78 3.33 0.86
CA LYS A 26 -9.17 2.41 -0.10
C LYS A 26 -10.18 1.37 -0.56
N ALA A 27 -10.04 0.91 -1.80
CA ALA A 27 -10.95 -0.03 -2.43
C ALA A 27 -10.95 -1.43 -1.78
N THR A 28 -9.84 -1.83 -1.14
CA THR A 28 -9.70 -3.16 -0.54
C THR A 28 -9.59 -3.11 0.98
N SER A 29 -10.36 -3.97 1.65
CA SER A 29 -10.22 -4.26 3.09
C SER A 29 -9.91 -5.74 3.26
N ASN A 30 -8.82 -6.02 3.96
CA ASN A 30 -8.43 -7.38 4.38
C ASN A 30 -8.65 -7.57 5.89
N LEU A 31 -9.55 -6.79 6.48
CA LEU A 31 -9.99 -7.05 7.86
C LEU A 31 -11.12 -8.05 7.88
N PHE A 32 -10.99 -9.02 8.78
CA PHE A 32 -12.00 -10.03 9.10
C PHE A 32 -13.04 -9.54 10.11
N ARG A 33 -13.13 -8.23 10.35
CA ARG A 33 -14.12 -7.62 11.25
C ARG A 33 -14.87 -6.52 10.55
N ASP A 34 -16.16 -6.46 10.84
CA ASP A 34 -17.01 -5.37 10.37
C ASP A 34 -16.63 -4.07 11.05
N ARG A 35 -16.72 -2.98 10.27
CA ARG A 35 -16.58 -1.63 10.79
C ARG A 35 -17.70 -0.78 10.20
N ARG A 36 -18.25 0.10 11.04
CA ARG A 36 -19.15 1.16 10.57
C ARG A 36 -18.41 2.01 9.54
N ALA A 37 -19.10 2.32 8.43
CA ALA A 37 -18.61 3.28 7.47
C ALA A 37 -18.32 4.62 8.19
N GLN A 38 -17.22 5.26 7.79
CA GLN A 38 -16.91 6.62 8.23
C GLN A 38 -16.95 7.53 7.02
N ASP A 39 -17.71 8.60 7.12
CA ASP A 39 -17.97 9.55 6.03
C ASP A 39 -16.75 10.42 5.64
N ARG A 40 -15.63 10.30 6.36
CA ARG A 40 -14.46 11.18 6.25
C ARG A 40 -13.15 10.46 5.90
N ALA A 41 -13.21 9.40 5.11
CA ALA A 41 -11.99 8.73 4.67
C ALA A 41 -11.21 9.56 3.63
N LEU A 42 -9.87 9.57 3.72
CA LEU A 42 -8.96 10.17 2.75
C LEU A 42 -8.77 9.24 1.56
N ASP A 43 -9.21 9.64 0.37
CA ASP A 43 -9.02 8.83 -0.82
C ASP A 43 -7.54 8.71 -1.20
N VAL A 44 -7.02 7.49 -1.12
CA VAL A 44 -5.63 7.15 -1.49
C VAL A 44 -5.55 6.17 -2.65
N ASN A 45 -6.65 5.87 -3.35
CA ASN A 45 -6.69 4.84 -4.39
C ASN A 45 -5.72 5.11 -5.55
N ASP A 46 -5.38 6.37 -5.80
CA ASP A 46 -4.44 6.72 -6.86
C ASP A 46 -2.97 6.42 -6.49
N PHE A 47 -2.64 6.03 -5.27
CA PHE A 47 -1.26 5.75 -4.81
C PHE A 47 -0.83 4.29 -5.01
N GLN A 48 -1.05 3.76 -6.21
CA GLN A 48 -0.93 2.34 -6.55
C GLN A 48 0.18 2.04 -7.57
N HIS A 49 1.25 2.83 -7.59
CA HIS A 49 2.34 2.67 -8.57
C HIS A 49 3.60 2.07 -7.96
N VAL A 50 4.20 1.10 -8.66
CA VAL A 50 5.60 0.71 -8.46
C VAL A 50 6.47 1.76 -9.15
N LEU A 51 7.37 2.39 -8.39
CA LEU A 51 8.17 3.53 -8.85
C LEU A 51 9.49 3.07 -9.49
N SER A 52 10.17 2.10 -8.89
CA SER A 52 11.40 1.53 -9.43
C SER A 52 11.65 0.12 -8.90
N VAL A 53 12.36 -0.69 -9.69
CA VAL A 53 12.89 -2.00 -9.29
C VAL A 53 14.38 -2.02 -9.60
N ASP A 54 15.21 -2.10 -8.57
CA ASP A 54 16.66 -2.23 -8.71
C ASP A 54 17.07 -3.68 -8.40
N PRO A 55 17.43 -4.47 -9.43
CA PRO A 55 17.79 -5.86 -9.22
C PRO A 55 19.17 -6.07 -8.60
N GLN A 56 20.05 -5.05 -8.63
CA GLN A 56 21.38 -5.15 -8.03
C GLN A 56 21.29 -5.00 -6.52
N THR A 57 20.58 -3.97 -6.06
CA THR A 57 20.36 -3.73 -4.62
C THR A 57 19.21 -4.54 -4.03
N ARG A 58 18.37 -5.15 -4.90
CA ARG A 58 17.15 -5.90 -4.54
C ARG A 58 16.12 -5.02 -3.82
N VAL A 59 16.03 -3.76 -4.24
CA VAL A 59 15.10 -2.77 -3.67
C VAL A 59 13.98 -2.51 -4.68
N ILE A 60 12.75 -2.45 -4.17
CA ILE A 60 11.58 -2.00 -4.93
C ILE A 60 11.05 -0.75 -4.23
N GLU A 61 11.06 0.38 -4.96
CA GLU A 61 10.42 1.61 -4.50
C GLU A 61 8.98 1.64 -5.00
N THR A 62 8.04 1.94 -4.12
CA THR A 62 6.61 1.77 -4.41
C THR A 62 5.74 2.67 -3.56
N GLU A 63 4.55 2.95 -4.06
CA GLU A 63 3.53 3.66 -3.30
C GLU A 63 2.72 2.73 -2.40
N GLY A 64 2.09 3.29 -1.36
CA GLY A 64 1.48 2.50 -0.29
C GLY A 64 0.27 1.64 -0.70
N MET A 65 -0.44 1.97 -1.78
CA MET A 65 -1.60 1.20 -2.26
C MET A 65 -1.24 0.14 -3.31
N VAL A 66 0.04 -0.03 -3.68
CA VAL A 66 0.44 -1.17 -4.48
C VAL A 66 0.08 -2.46 -3.76
N THR A 67 -0.59 -3.39 -4.46
CA THR A 67 -0.91 -4.71 -3.93
C THR A 67 0.33 -5.61 -3.96
N TYR A 68 0.36 -6.62 -3.10
CA TYR A 68 1.41 -7.63 -3.15
C TYR A 68 1.43 -8.42 -4.46
N GLU A 69 0.28 -8.59 -5.10
CA GLU A 69 0.18 -9.12 -6.47
C GLU A 69 0.98 -8.25 -7.45
N ALA A 70 0.69 -6.95 -7.52
CA ALA A 70 1.40 -6.03 -8.42
C ALA A 70 2.90 -5.88 -8.06
N LEU A 71 3.25 -5.91 -6.77
CA LEU A 71 4.65 -5.92 -6.32
C LEU A 71 5.36 -7.18 -6.83
N SER A 72 4.71 -8.34 -6.72
CA SER A 72 5.27 -9.63 -7.15
C SER A 72 5.45 -9.67 -8.67
N ASP A 73 4.47 -9.21 -9.44
CA ASP A 73 4.56 -9.12 -10.90
C ASP A 73 5.75 -8.23 -11.34
N ALA A 74 5.92 -7.08 -10.69
CA ALA A 74 7.05 -6.19 -10.94
C ALA A 74 8.40 -6.85 -10.60
N ALA A 75 8.49 -7.53 -9.45
CA ALA A 75 9.70 -8.23 -9.04
C ALA A 75 10.07 -9.39 -10.00
N LEU A 76 9.07 -10.16 -10.43
CA LEU A 76 9.27 -11.33 -11.29
C LEU A 76 9.82 -10.96 -12.67
N THR A 77 9.51 -9.76 -13.18
CA THR A 77 10.11 -9.22 -14.42
C THR A 77 11.64 -9.16 -14.34
N HIS A 78 12.21 -9.09 -13.14
CA HIS A 78 13.65 -9.08 -12.87
C HIS A 78 14.17 -10.40 -12.28
N GLY A 79 13.36 -11.47 -12.25
CA GLY A 79 13.74 -12.75 -11.65
C GLY A 79 13.84 -12.70 -10.12
N LEU A 80 13.14 -11.75 -9.47
CA LEU A 80 13.13 -11.54 -8.03
C LEU A 80 11.77 -11.88 -7.42
N MET A 81 11.71 -11.90 -6.09
CA MET A 81 10.48 -11.98 -5.31
C MET A 81 10.58 -11.10 -4.06
N PRO A 82 9.44 -10.63 -3.49
CA PRO A 82 9.44 -9.98 -2.18
C PRO A 82 10.01 -10.92 -1.10
N ALA A 83 10.77 -10.37 -0.14
CA ALA A 83 11.41 -11.15 0.93
C ALA A 83 10.39 -11.89 1.82
N VAL A 84 9.27 -11.22 2.13
CA VAL A 84 8.12 -11.77 2.82
C VAL A 84 6.89 -11.51 1.97
N VAL A 85 6.13 -12.57 1.67
CA VAL A 85 4.89 -12.52 0.87
C VAL A 85 3.73 -12.91 1.78
N PRO A 86 2.85 -11.98 2.19
CA PRO A 86 1.70 -12.29 3.03
C PRO A 86 0.66 -13.17 2.32
N GLN A 87 -0.18 -13.85 3.12
CA GLN A 87 -1.23 -14.75 2.64
C GLN A 87 -2.22 -14.16 1.61
N LEU A 88 -2.53 -12.86 1.69
CA LEU A 88 -3.57 -12.23 0.86
C LEU A 88 -2.97 -11.42 -0.28
N LYS A 89 -3.13 -11.88 -1.52
CA LYS A 89 -2.57 -11.21 -2.71
C LYS A 89 -2.99 -9.74 -2.89
N SER A 90 -4.20 -9.39 -2.44
CA SER A 90 -4.78 -8.05 -2.53
C SER A 90 -4.35 -7.12 -1.40
N ILE A 91 -3.55 -7.58 -0.43
CA ILE A 91 -3.03 -6.71 0.61
C ILE A 91 -2.08 -5.68 0.00
N THR A 92 -2.26 -4.43 0.38
CA THR A 92 -1.40 -3.35 -0.09
C THR A 92 -0.11 -3.29 0.74
N ILE A 93 0.97 -2.72 0.17
CA ILE A 93 2.24 -2.53 0.88
C ILE A 93 2.03 -1.76 2.18
N GLY A 94 1.31 -0.64 2.14
CA GLY A 94 0.97 0.12 3.34
C GLY A 94 0.09 -0.65 4.33
N GLY A 95 -0.78 -1.54 3.82
CA GLY A 95 -1.60 -2.41 4.65
C GLY A 95 -0.79 -3.48 5.39
N ALA A 96 0.18 -4.10 4.71
CA ALA A 96 1.08 -5.07 5.31
C ALA A 96 2.00 -4.42 6.35
N ILE A 97 2.61 -3.28 6.03
CA ILE A 97 3.46 -2.52 6.98
C ILE A 97 2.65 -2.11 8.22
N GLY A 98 1.47 -1.52 8.02
CA GLY A 98 0.62 -1.11 9.15
C GLY A 98 0.06 -2.28 9.97
N GLY A 99 0.02 -3.49 9.38
CA GLY A 99 -0.42 -4.73 10.00
C GLY A 99 0.71 -5.69 10.34
N ILE A 100 1.96 -5.23 10.38
CA ILE A 100 3.22 -6.00 10.51
C ILE A 100 3.54 -6.88 9.29
N GLY A 101 2.56 -7.59 8.72
CA GLY A 101 2.74 -8.29 7.44
C GLY A 101 3.60 -9.56 7.53
N ILE A 102 3.52 -10.28 8.66
CA ILE A 102 4.26 -11.52 8.88
C ILE A 102 3.74 -12.68 8.02
N GLU A 103 4.67 -13.52 7.58
CA GLU A 103 4.42 -14.83 6.95
C GLU A 103 5.62 -15.79 7.15
N SER A 104 5.53 -17.02 6.61
CA SER A 104 6.52 -18.10 6.72
C SER A 104 8.00 -17.74 6.54
N SER A 105 8.37 -16.75 5.72
CA SER A 105 9.79 -16.35 5.54
C SER A 105 10.27 -15.28 6.52
N SER A 106 9.40 -14.74 7.38
CA SER A 106 9.74 -13.64 8.31
C SER A 106 10.73 -14.04 9.41
N PHE A 107 10.95 -15.33 9.65
CA PHE A 107 12.01 -15.75 10.58
C PHE A 107 13.42 -15.46 10.04
N ARG A 108 13.54 -15.25 8.72
CA ARG A 108 14.81 -15.05 8.02
C ARG A 108 15.07 -13.57 7.69
N TYR A 109 14.02 -12.77 7.51
CA TYR A 109 14.06 -11.37 7.07
C TYR A 109 13.39 -10.48 8.10
#